data_AF-A0A1C5S8F1-F1
#
_entry.id   AF-A0A1C5S8F1-F1
#
_cell.length_a   1.000
_cell.length_b   1.000
_cell.length_c   1.000
_cell.angle_alpha   90.00
_cell.angle_beta   90.00
_cell.angle_gamma   90.00
#
_symmetry.space_group_name_H-M   'P 1'
#
loop_
_entity.id
_entity.type
_entity.pdbx_description
1 polymer ?
#
loop_
_entity_poly.entity_id
_entity_poly.type
_entity_poly.pdbx_seq_one_letter_code
_entity_poly.pdbx_strand_id
1 'polypeptide(L)'
;MAKIRVIKKKDDDSLEYEVGGIYEVTGTWYGGVHIAGKSGVPVSLDKDEYMELDTEPEEPEVREEVPERDILVGDIVQHFKREWVSADTSEYLYKVLAFAQHTENGEKLVIYQALYAPFKVCARPYAMFMSKVDREKYPDVKQEYRFEKVSV
;
A
#
# COMPACT_ATOMS: atom_id res chain seq x y z
N MET A 1 -4.75 -8.78 -18.39
CA MET A 1 -4.59 -10.11 -19.00
C MET A 1 -3.44 -10.79 -18.28
N ALA A 2 -3.52 -12.08 -17.96
CA ALA A 2 -2.48 -12.77 -17.21
C ALA A 2 -1.13 -12.74 -17.97
N LYS A 3 -0.06 -12.42 -17.25
CA LYS A 3 1.31 -12.47 -17.76
C LYS A 3 2.06 -13.58 -17.06
N ILE A 4 3.06 -14.13 -17.73
CA ILE A 4 3.96 -15.09 -17.12
C ILE A 4 5.40 -14.67 -17.35
N ARG A 5 6.28 -15.08 -16.45
CA ARG A 5 7.72 -14.98 -16.63
C ARG A 5 8.30 -16.37 -16.85
N VAL A 6 9.00 -16.58 -17.94
CA VAL A 6 9.72 -17.84 -18.20
C VAL A 6 10.87 -17.94 -17.21
N ILE A 7 10.95 -19.03 -16.45
CA ILE A 7 12.03 -19.29 -15.47
C ILE A 7 13.00 -20.37 -15.94
N LYS A 8 12.59 -21.19 -16.91
CA LYS A 8 13.40 -22.27 -17.47
C LYS A 8 12.94 -22.59 -18.89
N LYS A 9 13.86 -23.07 -19.73
CA LYS A 9 13.55 -23.68 -21.03
C LYS A 9 13.77 -25.18 -20.95
N LYS A 10 12.81 -25.97 -21.41
CA LYS A 10 13.04 -27.39 -21.75
C LYS A 10 13.45 -27.55 -23.21
N ASP A 11 12.95 -26.67 -24.08
CA ASP A 11 13.34 -26.61 -25.48
C ASP A 11 14.46 -25.59 -25.66
N ASP A 12 15.71 -26.05 -25.65
CA ASP A 12 16.91 -25.19 -25.69
C ASP A 12 17.03 -24.44 -27.04
N ASP A 13 16.53 -25.05 -28.11
CA ASP A 13 16.63 -24.55 -29.49
C ASP A 13 15.56 -23.51 -29.88
N SER A 14 14.48 -23.36 -29.11
CA SER A 14 13.42 -22.41 -29.45
C SER A 14 13.89 -20.96 -29.34
N LEU A 15 13.80 -20.20 -30.42
CA LEU A 15 14.07 -18.75 -30.40
C LEU A 15 12.83 -17.92 -30.07
N GLU A 16 11.67 -18.57 -29.92
CA GLU A 16 10.38 -17.90 -29.73
C GLU A 16 10.20 -17.33 -28.32
N TYR A 17 10.94 -17.86 -27.35
CA TYR A 17 10.91 -17.41 -25.96
C TYR A 17 12.27 -17.55 -25.29
N GLU A 18 12.50 -16.77 -24.24
CA GLU A 18 13.76 -16.75 -23.50
C GLU A 18 13.55 -16.78 -21.99
N VAL A 19 14.49 -17.41 -21.27
CA VAL A 19 14.50 -17.41 -19.80
C VAL A 19 14.58 -15.98 -19.30
N GLY A 20 13.71 -15.64 -18.35
CA GLY A 20 13.56 -14.30 -17.79
C GLY A 20 12.59 -13.41 -18.57
N GLY A 21 12.20 -13.77 -19.79
CA GLY A 21 11.25 -13.03 -20.62
C GLY A 21 9.82 -13.07 -20.05
N ILE A 22 9.08 -11.99 -20.28
CA ILE A 22 7.69 -11.84 -19.84
C ILE A 22 6.78 -11.92 -21.07
N TYR A 23 5.77 -12.78 -21.00
CA TYR A 23 4.88 -13.06 -22.12
C TYR A 23 3.41 -13.03 -21.67
N GLU A 24 2.53 -12.65 -22.59
CA GLU A 24 1.08 -12.67 -22.36
C GLU A 24 0.52 -14.07 -22.63
N VAL A 25 -0.31 -14.54 -21.70
CA VAL A 25 -0.97 -15.84 -21.84
C VAL A 25 -2.12 -15.70 -22.84
N THR A 26 -2.05 -16.47 -23.92
CA THR A 26 -3.08 -16.53 -24.97
C THR A 26 -4.07 -17.68 -24.74
N GLY A 27 -3.73 -18.65 -23.88
CA GLY A 27 -4.61 -19.75 -23.49
C GLY A 27 -3.99 -20.64 -22.41
N THR A 28 -4.79 -21.54 -21.84
CA THR A 28 -4.34 -22.50 -20.82
C THR A 28 -4.68 -23.92 -21.24
N TRP A 29 -3.85 -24.89 -20.89
CA TRP A 29 -4.11 -26.32 -21.06
C TRP A 29 -3.82 -27.08 -19.76
N TYR A 30 -4.15 -28.37 -19.70
CA TYR A 30 -4.06 -29.15 -18.46
C TYR A 30 -2.67 -29.10 -17.78
N GLY A 31 -1.60 -29.03 -18.58
CA GLY A 31 -0.22 -29.00 -18.10
C GLY A 31 0.45 -27.62 -18.05
N GLY A 32 -0.21 -26.55 -18.52
CA GLY A 32 0.50 -25.28 -18.71
C GLY A 32 -0.27 -24.17 -19.42
N VAL A 33 0.47 -23.28 -20.06
CA VAL A 33 -0.07 -22.12 -20.80
C VAL A 33 0.38 -22.12 -22.24
N HIS A 34 -0.36 -21.39 -23.08
CA HIS A 34 0.07 -20.93 -24.38
C HIS A 34 0.43 -19.45 -24.29
N ILE A 35 1.53 -19.07 -24.93
CA ILE A 35 1.96 -17.68 -25.10
C ILE A 35 2.13 -17.35 -26.57
N ALA A 36 2.13 -16.06 -26.90
CA ALA A 36 2.60 -15.58 -28.19
C ALA A 36 4.14 -15.47 -28.17
N GLY A 37 4.82 -16.27 -28.99
CA GLY A 37 6.26 -16.20 -29.20
C GLY A 37 6.69 -14.92 -29.92
N LYS A 38 8.01 -14.66 -29.98
CA LYS A 38 8.60 -13.46 -30.60
C LYS A 38 8.18 -13.25 -32.06
N SER A 39 7.93 -14.33 -32.81
CA SER A 39 7.45 -14.24 -34.20
C SER A 39 5.93 -14.26 -34.34
N GLY A 40 5.20 -14.28 -33.21
CA GLY A 40 3.74 -14.46 -33.16
C GLY A 40 3.29 -15.91 -33.22
N VAL A 41 4.23 -16.87 -33.29
CA VAL A 41 3.92 -18.30 -33.24
C VAL A 41 3.50 -18.68 -31.82
N PRO A 42 2.38 -19.39 -31.63
CA PRO A 42 1.96 -19.84 -30.32
C PRO A 42 2.93 -20.88 -29.76
N VAL A 43 3.42 -20.65 -28.54
CA VAL A 43 4.32 -21.57 -27.82
C VAL A 43 3.61 -22.10 -26.58
N SER A 44 3.68 -23.40 -26.36
CA SER A 44 3.16 -24.06 -25.16
C SER A 44 4.28 -24.20 -24.14
N LEU A 45 4.03 -23.76 -22.91
CA LEU A 45 4.96 -23.90 -21.79
C LEU A 45 4.32 -24.73 -20.68
N ASP A 46 5.07 -25.65 -20.10
CA ASP A 46 4.65 -26.42 -18.92
C ASP A 46 4.70 -25.56 -17.65
N LYS A 47 3.87 -25.88 -16.65
CA LYS A 47 3.80 -25.15 -15.37
C LYS A 47 5.13 -24.96 -14.65
N ASP A 48 6.11 -25.84 -14.86
CA ASP A 48 7.43 -25.73 -14.26
C ASP A 48 8.43 -24.86 -15.06
N GLU A 49 8.03 -24.36 -16.24
CA GLU A 49 8.85 -23.49 -17.09
C GLU A 49 8.58 -21.99 -16.86
N TYR A 50 7.51 -21.63 -16.16
CA TYR A 50 7.12 -20.25 -15.92
C TYR A 50 6.61 -19.98 -14.50
N MET A 51 6.63 -18.71 -14.12
CA MET A 51 5.92 -18.18 -12.96
C MET A 51 4.80 -17.27 -13.44
N GLU A 52 3.60 -17.45 -12.88
CA GLU A 52 2.49 -16.53 -13.09
C GLU A 52 2.84 -15.17 -12.47
N LEU A 53 2.73 -14.13 -13.28
CA LEU A 53 2.77 -12.75 -12.83
C LEU A 53 1.31 -12.31 -12.78
N ASP A 54 0.77 -12.27 -11.57
CA ASP A 54 -0.52 -11.62 -11.31
C ASP A 54 -0.37 -10.14 -11.64
N THR A 55 -0.59 -9.79 -12.90
CA THR A 55 -1.04 -8.45 -13.23
C THR A 55 -2.53 -8.45 -12.96
N GLU A 56 -2.90 -8.37 -11.68
CA GLU A 56 -4.05 -7.55 -11.35
C GLU A 56 -3.88 -6.26 -12.15
N PRO A 57 -4.92 -5.74 -12.83
CA PRO A 57 -4.86 -4.33 -13.18
C PRO A 57 -4.44 -3.63 -11.89
N GLU A 58 -3.37 -2.84 -11.91
CA GLU A 58 -3.28 -1.78 -10.91
C GLU A 58 -4.60 -1.04 -11.09
N GLU A 59 -5.58 -1.39 -10.23
CA GLU A 59 -6.70 -0.51 -9.99
C GLU A 59 -6.02 0.84 -9.81
N PRO A 60 -6.42 1.88 -10.56
CA PRO A 60 -5.81 3.18 -10.34
C PRO A 60 -5.90 3.37 -8.85
N GLU A 61 -4.74 3.41 -8.17
CA GLU A 61 -4.72 3.68 -6.75
C GLU A 61 -5.61 4.91 -6.67
N VAL A 62 -6.77 4.79 -6.03
CA VAL A 62 -7.52 5.95 -5.64
C VAL A 62 -6.63 6.54 -4.56
N ARG A 63 -5.57 7.19 -5.01
CA ARG A 63 -4.89 8.25 -4.32
C ARG A 63 -6.00 9.28 -4.24
N GLU A 64 -6.84 9.12 -3.22
CA GLU A 64 -7.34 10.29 -2.52
C GLU A 64 -6.12 11.20 -2.45
N GLU A 65 -6.18 12.37 -3.09
CA GLU A 65 -5.09 13.33 -3.04
C GLU A 65 -4.88 13.68 -1.57
N VAL A 66 -4.08 12.87 -0.87
CA VAL A 66 -3.82 13.05 0.54
C VAL A 66 -2.97 14.30 0.57
N PRO A 67 -3.50 15.44 1.06
CA PRO A 67 -2.74 16.66 1.05
C PRO A 67 -1.45 16.41 1.83
N GLU A 68 -0.30 16.75 1.25
CA GLU A 68 0.96 16.76 1.98
C GLU A 68 0.80 17.76 3.13
N ARG A 69 0.64 17.22 4.34
CA ARG A 69 0.49 18.01 5.56
C ARG A 69 1.87 18.27 6.16
N ASP A 70 2.03 19.44 6.76
CA ASP A 70 3.23 19.82 7.50
C ASP A 70 3.24 19.19 8.91
N ILE A 71 3.30 17.85 8.94
CA ILE A 71 3.52 17.07 10.17
C ILE A 71 4.84 16.33 10.01
N LEU A 72 5.77 16.61 10.93
CA LEU A 72 7.12 16.08 10.90
C LEU A 72 7.39 15.15 12.09
N VAL A 73 8.48 14.39 11.99
CA VAL A 73 8.97 13.61 13.12
C VAL A 73 9.30 14.53 14.28
N GLY A 74 8.83 14.18 15.47
CA GLY A 74 8.98 14.97 16.69
C GLY A 74 7.78 15.85 17.01
N ASP A 75 6.92 16.14 16.05
CA ASP A 75 5.73 16.98 16.28
C ASP A 75 4.76 16.35 17.27
N ILE A 76 4.15 17.22 18.08
CA ILE A 76 3.00 16.86 18.91
C ILE A 76 1.73 17.13 18.12
N VAL A 77 0.87 16.12 18.06
CA VAL A 77 -0.42 16.19 17.39
C VAL A 77 -1.54 15.84 18.35
N GLN A 78 -2.72 16.41 18.10
CA GLN A 78 -3.95 16.05 18.78
C GLN A 78 -4.89 15.30 17.84
N HIS A 79 -5.49 14.23 18.35
CA HIS A 79 -6.60 13.56 17.66
C HIS A 79 -7.89 14.34 17.89
N PHE A 80 -8.78 14.39 16.90
CA PHE A 80 -10.02 15.19 16.96
C PHE A 80 -10.91 14.91 18.19
N LYS A 81 -10.86 13.68 18.72
CA LYS A 81 -11.57 13.31 19.96
C LYS A 81 -11.08 14.03 21.21
N ARG A 82 -9.95 14.75 21.13
CA ARG A 82 -9.47 15.60 22.21
C ARG A 82 -10.52 16.66 22.60
N GLU A 83 -11.41 17.05 21.68
CA GLU A 83 -12.53 17.94 21.98
C GLU A 83 -13.50 17.41 23.05
N TRP A 84 -13.45 16.10 23.36
CA TRP A 84 -14.36 15.46 24.33
C TRP A 84 -13.72 15.22 25.70
N VAL A 85 -12.45 15.57 25.87
CA VAL A 85 -11.71 15.38 27.12
C VAL A 85 -11.27 16.74 27.66
N SER A 86 -10.93 16.78 28.96
CA SER A 86 -10.43 18.02 29.56
C SER A 86 -9.11 18.45 28.92
N ALA A 87 -8.96 19.75 28.67
CA ALA A 87 -7.74 20.34 28.16
C ALA A 87 -6.53 20.13 29.09
N ASP A 88 -6.79 19.92 30.39
CA ASP A 88 -5.76 19.71 31.42
C ASP A 88 -5.13 18.31 31.36
N THR A 89 -5.68 17.39 30.56
CA THR A 89 -5.11 16.05 30.37
C THR A 89 -4.34 15.97 29.07
N SER A 90 -3.43 14.99 28.99
CA SER A 90 -2.75 14.64 27.75
C SER A 90 -3.51 13.60 26.91
N GLU A 91 -4.75 13.28 27.28
CA GLU A 91 -5.55 12.29 26.56
C GLU A 91 -5.78 12.76 25.10
N TYR A 92 -5.62 11.83 24.16
CA TYR A 92 -5.62 12.11 22.72
C TYR A 92 -4.50 13.03 22.20
N LEU A 93 -3.46 13.30 22.99
CA LEU A 93 -2.19 13.86 22.48
C LEU A 93 -1.21 12.74 22.12
N TYR A 94 -0.49 12.95 21.03
CA TYR A 94 0.49 12.01 20.53
C TYR A 94 1.74 12.72 20.03
N LYS A 95 2.88 12.03 20.08
CA LYS A 95 4.13 12.45 19.44
C LYS A 95 4.41 11.59 18.22
N VAL A 96 4.68 12.22 17.08
CA VAL A 96 5.12 11.51 15.87
C VAL A 96 6.57 11.06 16.05
N LEU A 97 6.81 9.76 15.92
CA LEU A 97 8.13 9.15 16.12
C LEU A 97 8.86 8.88 14.82
N ALA A 98 8.14 8.41 13.79
CA ALA A 98 8.71 8.07 12.50
C ALA A 98 7.64 7.94 11.43
N PHE A 99 8.08 7.98 10.17
CA PHE A 99 7.34 7.43 9.04
C PHE A 99 7.99 6.11 8.65
N ALA A 100 7.19 5.09 8.42
CA ALA A 100 7.65 3.75 8.07
C ALA A 100 7.01 3.28 6.76
N GLN A 101 7.64 2.30 6.12
CA GLN A 101 7.06 1.59 4.98
C GLN A 101 6.79 0.16 5.39
N HIS A 102 5.57 -0.30 5.19
CA HIS A 102 5.18 -1.67 5.45
C HIS A 102 5.80 -2.58 4.38
N THR A 103 6.60 -3.56 4.80
CA THR A 103 7.48 -4.31 3.89
C THR A 103 6.75 -5.26 2.97
N GLU A 104 5.57 -5.74 3.36
CA GLU A 104 4.82 -6.74 2.59
C GLU A 104 3.96 -6.13 1.48
N ASN A 105 3.46 -4.91 1.67
CA ASN A 105 2.50 -4.27 0.77
C ASN A 105 2.91 -2.85 0.34
N GLY A 106 4.04 -2.34 0.83
CA GLY A 106 4.55 -1.00 0.49
C GLY A 106 3.82 0.17 1.16
N GLU A 107 2.81 -0.07 2.00
CA GLU A 107 1.97 1.00 2.58
C GLU A 107 2.78 1.92 3.50
N LYS A 108 2.63 3.25 3.32
CA LYS A 108 3.25 4.25 4.19
C LYS A 108 2.49 4.32 5.51
N LEU A 109 3.21 4.25 6.63
CA LEU A 109 2.67 4.30 7.98
C LEU A 109 3.23 5.50 8.75
N VAL A 110 2.42 6.04 9.66
CA VAL A 110 2.86 6.95 10.72
C VAL A 110 3.03 6.14 12.00
N ILE A 111 4.22 6.21 12.59
CA ILE A 111 4.52 5.66 13.90
C ILE A 111 4.46 6.79 14.91
N TYR A 112 3.60 6.65 15.92
CA TYR A 112 3.35 7.70 16.91
C TYR A 112 3.09 7.12 18.29
N GLN A 113 3.37 7.89 19.32
CA GLN A 113 3.25 7.49 20.72
C GLN A 113 2.21 8.35 21.45
N ALA A 114 1.32 7.71 22.22
CA ALA A 114 0.43 8.41 23.13
C ALA A 114 1.22 9.16 24.22
N LEU A 115 0.84 10.41 24.49
CA LEU A 115 1.42 11.20 25.59
C LEU A 115 0.67 11.02 26.92
N TYR A 116 -0.14 9.96 27.02
CA TYR A 116 -0.91 9.59 28.20
C TYR A 116 -0.72 8.10 28.47
N ALA A 117 -0.84 7.68 29.73
CA ALA A 117 -0.65 6.30 30.14
C ALA A 117 -1.55 5.34 29.33
N PRO A 118 -1.06 4.17 28.88
CA PRO A 118 0.26 3.58 29.16
C PRO A 118 1.37 3.98 28.16
N PHE A 119 1.28 5.15 27.53
CA PHE A 119 2.25 5.67 26.54
C PHE A 119 2.44 4.74 25.35
N LYS A 120 1.34 4.14 24.88
CA LYS A 120 1.31 3.16 23.79
C LYS A 120 1.88 3.75 22.51
N VAL A 121 2.76 2.99 21.85
CA VAL A 121 3.21 3.25 20.48
C VAL A 121 2.26 2.56 19.51
N CYS A 122 1.84 3.28 18.48
CA CYS A 122 0.88 2.84 17.48
C CYS A 122 1.45 3.08 16.07
N ALA A 123 1.03 2.22 15.14
CA ALA A 123 1.20 2.42 13.71
C ALA A 123 -0.17 2.67 13.07
N ARG A 124 -0.26 3.59 12.11
CA ARG A 124 -1.49 3.86 11.35
C ARG A 124 -1.14 4.15 9.89
N PRO A 125 -1.96 3.68 8.92
CA PRO A 125 -1.88 4.11 7.53
C PRO A 125 -1.75 5.62 7.40
N TYR A 126 -0.80 6.08 6.58
CA TYR A 126 -0.51 7.49 6.36
C TYR A 126 -1.74 8.24 5.86
N ALA A 127 -2.43 7.68 4.85
CA ALA A 127 -3.66 8.26 4.31
C ALA A 127 -4.72 8.47 5.42
N MET A 128 -4.95 7.46 6.26
CA MET A 128 -5.90 7.56 7.37
C MET A 128 -5.45 8.47 8.52
N PHE A 129 -4.15 8.74 8.64
CA PHE A 129 -3.62 9.65 9.65
C PHE A 129 -3.77 11.11 9.18
N MET A 130 -3.51 11.34 7.89
CA MET A 130 -3.61 12.66 7.26
C MET A 130 -5.01 13.03 6.80
N SER A 131 -5.98 12.11 6.87
CA SER A 131 -7.33 12.35 6.36
C SER A 131 -8.16 13.31 7.22
N LYS A 132 -9.17 13.88 6.57
CA LYS A 132 -10.18 14.71 7.23
C LYS A 132 -11.00 13.90 8.23
N VAL A 133 -11.59 14.59 9.22
CA VAL A 133 -12.61 14.00 10.08
C VAL A 133 -13.82 13.64 9.21
N ASP A 134 -14.36 12.45 9.42
CA ASP A 134 -15.62 12.02 8.82
C ASP A 134 -16.75 12.87 9.40
N ARG A 135 -17.25 13.83 8.61
CA ARG A 135 -18.27 14.79 9.02
C ARG A 135 -19.68 14.21 9.07
N GLU A 136 -19.94 13.11 8.37
CA GLU A 136 -21.23 12.41 8.49
C GLU A 136 -21.31 11.71 9.85
N LYS A 137 -20.21 11.09 10.28
CA LYS A 137 -20.12 10.40 11.57
C LYS A 137 -19.91 11.34 12.76
N TYR A 138 -19.19 12.43 12.56
CA TYR A 138 -18.81 13.39 13.59
C TYR A 138 -19.12 14.83 13.15
N PRO A 139 -20.42 15.19 13.06
CA PRO A 139 -20.84 16.48 12.52
C PRO A 139 -20.38 17.67 13.37
N ASP A 140 -20.35 17.50 14.70
CA ASP A 140 -20.09 18.59 15.65
C ASP A 140 -18.61 18.81 15.98
N VAL A 141 -17.71 17.98 15.45
CA VAL A 141 -16.26 18.10 15.69
C VAL A 141 -15.73 19.32 14.94
N LYS A 142 -15.05 20.22 15.63
CA LYS A 142 -14.53 21.46 15.03
C LYS A 142 -13.27 21.19 14.22
N GLN A 143 -12.40 20.31 14.71
CA GLN A 143 -11.15 19.92 14.06
C GLN A 143 -11.41 19.43 12.62
N GLU A 144 -10.61 19.88 11.66
CA GLU A 144 -10.82 19.54 10.24
C GLU A 144 -10.23 18.16 9.93
N TYR A 145 -9.05 17.87 10.48
CA TYR A 145 -8.31 16.64 10.22
C TYR A 145 -8.31 15.70 11.41
N ARG A 146 -8.15 14.40 11.16
CA ARG A 146 -8.10 13.40 12.23
C ARG A 146 -7.02 13.69 13.24
N PHE A 147 -5.86 14.14 12.76
CA PHE A 147 -4.74 14.61 13.55
C PHE A 147 -4.33 16.00 13.08
N GLU A 148 -4.10 16.90 14.04
CA GLU A 148 -3.60 18.25 13.78
C GLU A 148 -2.44 18.56 14.72
N LYS A 149 -1.44 19.30 14.21
CA LYS A 149 -0.28 19.71 14.97
C LYS A 149 -0.71 20.68 16.07
N VAL A 150 -0.25 20.43 17.28
CA VAL A 150 -0.42 21.36 18.40
C VAL A 150 0.66 22.42 18.28
N SER A 151 0.24 23.69 18.23
CA SER A 151 1.17 24.80 18.38
C SER A 151 1.55 24.89 19.85
N VAL A 152 2.80 24.58 20.17
CA VAL A 152 3.37 24.75 21.51
C VAL A 152 3.99 26.12 21.63
#